data_AF-A0A4R3E6Y7-F1
#
_entry.id   AF-A0A4R3E6Y7-F1
#
_cell.length_a   1.000
_cell.length_b   1.000
_cell.length_c   1.000
_cell.angle_alpha   90.00
_cell.angle_beta   90.00
_cell.angle_gamma   90.00
#
_symmetry.space_group_name_H-M   'P 1'
#
loop_
_entity.id
_entity.type
_entity.pdbx_description
1 polymer ?
#
loop_
_entity_poly.entity_id
_entity_poly.type
_entity_poly.pdbx_seq_one_letter_code
_entity_poly.pdbx_strand_id
1 'polypeptide(L)'
;MQPESTNEAVRSGEAGAFIRPQLPANDPLDCPQDQQRWLRFEAARYIEQLLAEMGVMARAAELQHLFYFLDMARQEASTQAQRWRDR
;
A
#
# COMPACT_ATOMS: atom_id res chain seq x y z
N MET A 1 24.84 -57.00 -17.75
CA MET A 1 24.07 -57.94 -16.91
C MET A 1 24.16 -57.45 -15.47
N GLN A 2 23.03 -57.06 -14.86
CA GLN A 2 22.92 -56.96 -13.40
C GLN A 2 22.61 -58.34 -12.80
N PRO A 3 22.78 -58.54 -11.48
CA PRO A 3 21.61 -58.55 -10.57
C PRO A 3 21.90 -57.87 -9.20
N GLU A 4 21.02 -57.02 -8.67
CA GLU A 4 19.86 -57.24 -7.75
C GLU A 4 20.16 -57.14 -6.23
N SER A 5 19.25 -56.41 -5.56
CA SER A 5 18.90 -56.40 -4.13
C SER A 5 19.89 -55.74 -3.16
N THR A 6 19.52 -54.83 -2.26
CA THR A 6 18.27 -54.75 -1.49
C THR A 6 17.96 -53.30 -1.12
N ASN A 7 16.67 -52.97 -1.19
CA ASN A 7 16.07 -51.68 -0.90
C ASN A 7 15.73 -51.62 0.59
N GLU A 8 16.32 -50.72 1.38
CA GLU A 8 15.75 -50.21 2.64
C GLU A 8 16.56 -49.02 3.19
N ALA A 9 16.01 -47.81 3.07
CA ALA A 9 15.92 -46.83 4.15
C ALA A 9 15.30 -45.55 3.58
N VAL A 10 13.97 -45.54 3.53
CA VAL A 10 13.18 -44.32 3.48
C VAL A 10 13.48 -43.49 4.73
N ARG A 11 14.09 -42.32 4.54
CA ARG A 11 13.88 -41.14 5.42
C ARG A 11 13.59 -39.99 4.47
N SER A 12 12.34 -39.80 4.07
CA SER A 12 11.35 -38.95 4.78
C SER A 12 11.95 -37.64 5.25
N GLY A 13 11.64 -36.57 4.51
CA GLY A 13 11.87 -35.20 4.94
C GLY A 13 12.25 -34.24 3.83
N GLU A 14 11.44 -34.15 2.77
CA GLU A 14 11.46 -32.98 1.88
C GLU A 14 11.16 -31.72 2.72
N ALA A 15 12.18 -30.97 3.07
CA ALA A 15 12.05 -29.54 3.31
C ALA A 15 12.79 -28.88 2.14
N GLY A 16 12.08 -28.76 1.01
CA GLY A 16 12.52 -27.91 -0.08
C GLY A 16 12.75 -26.52 0.48
N ALA A 17 14.02 -26.19 0.74
CA ALA A 17 14.42 -24.84 1.04
C ALA A 17 14.13 -24.03 -0.21
N PHE A 18 12.93 -23.44 -0.24
CA PHE A 18 12.56 -22.40 -1.18
C PHE A 18 13.54 -21.27 -0.89
N ILE A 19 14.69 -21.29 -1.58
CA ILE A 19 15.58 -20.14 -1.65
C ILE A 19 14.73 -19.06 -2.29
N ARG A 20 14.10 -18.21 -1.47
CA ARG A 20 13.52 -16.96 -1.96
C ARG A 20 14.63 -16.28 -2.74
N PRO A 21 14.41 -15.88 -4.01
CA PRO A 21 15.35 -15.03 -4.69
C PRO A 21 15.63 -13.85 -3.77
N GLN A 22 16.88 -13.68 -3.33
CA GLN A 22 17.26 -12.45 -2.64
C GLN A 22 17.08 -11.34 -3.67
N LEU A 23 16.03 -10.54 -3.48
CA LEU A 23 15.83 -9.33 -4.26
C LEU A 23 17.13 -8.51 -4.11
N PRO A 24 17.74 -8.04 -5.20
CA PRO A 24 18.99 -7.28 -5.13
C PRO A 24 18.83 -6.14 -4.11
N ALA A 25 19.81 -6.00 -3.22
CA ALA A 25 19.79 -5.13 -2.03
C ALA A 25 19.63 -3.61 -2.31
N ASN A 26 19.37 -3.22 -3.56
CA ASN A 26 19.08 -1.87 -3.98
C ASN A 26 17.95 -1.94 -5.03
N ASP A 27 16.71 -2.04 -4.56
CA ASP A 27 15.57 -1.76 -5.42
C ASP A 27 15.53 -0.24 -5.65
N PRO A 28 15.62 0.28 -6.89
CA PRO A 28 15.59 1.74 -7.16
C PRO A 28 14.30 2.42 -6.69
N LEU A 29 13.32 1.64 -6.25
CA LEU A 29 12.03 2.06 -5.70
C LEU A 29 11.99 2.06 -4.17
N ASP A 30 13.07 1.69 -3.49
CA ASP A 30 13.17 1.76 -2.02
C ASP A 30 13.33 3.23 -1.62
N CYS A 31 12.24 3.99 -1.74
CA CYS A 31 12.15 5.32 -1.17
C CYS A 31 12.29 5.18 0.36
N PRO A 32 13.14 5.99 1.01
CA PRO A 32 13.22 6.01 2.47
C PRO A 32 11.82 6.09 3.08
N GLN A 33 11.55 5.29 4.11
CA GLN A 33 10.23 5.23 4.74
C GLN A 33 9.71 6.62 5.15
N ASP A 34 10.62 7.51 5.56
CA ASP A 34 10.33 8.90 5.87
C ASP A 34 9.86 9.71 4.66
N GLN A 35 10.49 9.50 3.50
CA GLN A 35 10.07 10.13 2.25
C GLN A 35 8.70 9.61 1.81
N GLN A 36 8.45 8.30 1.94
CA GLN A 36 7.15 7.73 1.62
C GLN A 36 6.05 8.23 2.57
N ARG A 37 6.36 8.37 3.85
CA ARG A 37 5.46 8.95 4.86
C ARG A 37 5.14 10.41 4.53
N TRP A 38 6.15 11.21 4.21
CA TRP A 38 5.98 12.60 3.82
C TRP A 38 5.11 12.73 2.57
N LEU A 39 5.35 11.92 1.54
CA LEU A 39 4.53 11.90 0.33
C LEU A 39 3.07 11.54 0.62
N ARG A 40 2.81 10.59 1.52
CA ARG A 40 1.44 10.21 1.91
C ARG A 40 0.74 11.33 2.68
N PHE A 41 1.45 11.99 3.59
CA PHE A 41 0.95 13.17 4.29
C PHE A 41 0.59 14.29 3.30
N GLU A 42 1.52 14.62 2.41
CA GLU A 42 1.34 15.73 1.46
C GLU A 42 0.23 15.44 0.45
N ALA A 43 0.14 14.20 -0.05
CA ALA A 43 -0.94 13.77 -0.93
C ALA A 43 -2.30 13.87 -0.22
N ALA A 44 -2.42 13.39 1.02
CA ALA A 44 -3.67 13.47 1.78
C ALA A 44 -4.08 14.93 2.04
N ARG A 45 -3.13 15.80 2.40
CA ARG A 45 -3.36 17.24 2.59
C ARG A 45 -3.80 17.93 1.31
N TYR A 46 -3.16 17.60 0.18
CA TYR A 46 -3.52 18.17 -1.12
C TYR A 46 -4.92 17.74 -1.56
N ILE A 47 -5.25 16.46 -1.39
CA ILE A 47 -6.59 15.92 -1.68
C ILE A 47 -7.65 16.61 -0.81
N GLU A 48 -7.39 16.80 0.49
CA GLU A 48 -8.29 17.53 1.38
C GLU A 48 -8.60 18.94 0.85
N GLN A 49 -7.57 19.68 0.44
CA GLN A 49 -7.72 21.03 -0.10
C GLN A 49 -8.52 21.03 -1.42
N LEU A 50 -8.17 20.13 -2.34
CA LEU A 50 -8.87 20.00 -3.63
C LEU A 50 -10.36 19.69 -3.44
N LEU A 51 -10.69 18.78 -2.52
CA LEU A 51 -12.07 18.40 -2.24
C LEU A 51 -12.87 19.56 -1.62
N ALA A 52 -12.22 20.44 -0.85
CA ALA A 52 -12.85 21.65 -0.35
C ALA A 52 -13.24 22.61 -1.49
N GLU A 53 -12.31 22.85 -2.43
CA GLU A 53 -12.56 23.70 -3.60
C GLU A 53 -13.66 23.12 -4.49
N MET A 54 -13.62 21.81 -4.76
CA MET A 54 -14.67 21.11 -5.48
C MET A 54 -16.01 21.17 -4.75
N GLY A 55 -16.02 21.11 -3.42
CA GLY A 55 -17.23 21.23 -2.62
C GLY A 55 -17.90 22.61 -2.78
N VAL A 56 -17.11 23.68 -2.85
CA VAL A 56 -17.62 25.04 -3.14
C VAL A 56 -18.26 25.07 -4.53
N MET A 57 -17.59 24.51 -5.55
CA MET A 57 -18.13 24.44 -6.91
C MET A 57 -19.42 23.62 -6.97
N ALA A 58 -19.47 22.47 -6.30
CA ALA A 58 -20.67 21.62 -6.26
C ALA A 58 -21.86 22.31 -5.57
N ARG A 59 -21.61 23.08 -4.49
CA ARG A 59 -22.64 23.92 -3.87
C ARG A 59 -23.16 25.00 -4.80
N ALA A 60 -22.25 25.71 -5.49
CA ALA A 60 -22.62 26.77 -6.42
C ALA A 60 -23.43 26.25 -7.62
N ALA A 61 -23.19 25.00 -8.02
CA ALA A 61 -23.93 24.31 -9.09
C ALA A 61 -25.18 23.55 -8.60
N GLU A 62 -25.58 23.69 -7.33
CA GLU A 62 -26.73 23.00 -6.71
C GLU A 62 -26.66 21.46 -6.76
N LEU A 63 -25.46 20.89 -6.89
CA LEU A 63 -25.23 19.44 -6.95
C LEU A 63 -25.10 18.86 -5.53
N GLN A 64 -26.22 18.77 -4.81
CA GLN A 64 -26.25 18.43 -3.37
C GLN A 64 -25.59 17.08 -3.04
N HIS A 65 -25.89 16.02 -3.80
CA HIS A 65 -25.29 14.70 -3.57
C HIS A 65 -23.78 14.70 -3.81
N LEU A 66 -23.31 15.44 -4.83
CA LEU A 66 -21.89 15.58 -5.11
C LEU A 66 -21.20 16.33 -3.97
N PHE A 67 -21.78 17.43 -3.49
CA PHE A 67 -21.26 18.17 -2.34
C PHE A 67 -21.11 17.26 -1.12
N TYR A 68 -22.13 16.45 -0.81
CA TYR A 68 -22.07 15.53 0.33
C TYR A 68 -20.95 14.49 0.18
N PHE A 69 -20.80 13.90 -0.99
CA PHE A 69 -19.72 12.96 -1.27
C PHE A 69 -18.34 13.62 -1.12
N LEU A 70 -18.16 14.82 -1.66
CA LEU A 70 -16.91 15.57 -1.58
C LEU A 70 -16.56 15.94 -0.13
N ASP A 71 -17.54 16.33 0.69
CA ASP A 71 -17.29 16.63 2.09
C ASP A 71 -16.91 15.38 2.90
N MET A 72 -17.58 14.23 2.66
CA MET A 72 -17.17 12.96 3.28
C MET A 72 -15.75 12.55 2.88
N ALA A 73 -15.42 12.63 1.58
CA ALA A 73 -14.08 12.31 1.09
C ALA A 73 -13.03 13.27 1.67
N ARG A 74 -13.37 14.55 1.87
CA ARG A 74 -12.49 15.55 2.49
C ARG A 74 -12.19 15.18 3.94
N GLN A 75 -13.20 14.78 4.70
CA GLN A 75 -13.03 14.35 6.10
C GLN A 75 -12.13 13.11 6.21
N GLU A 76 -12.26 12.14 5.29
CA GLU A 76 -11.36 10.99 5.22
C GLU A 76 -9.92 11.43 4.90
N ALA A 77 -9.73 12.31 3.91
CA ALA A 77 -8.40 12.83 3.56
C ALA A 77 -7.74 13.57 4.73
N SER A 78 -8.50 14.40 5.46
CA SER A 78 -8.05 15.09 6.67
C SER A 78 -7.61 14.10 7.76
N THR A 79 -8.40 13.04 7.97
CA THR A 79 -8.09 11.95 8.91
C THR A 79 -6.80 11.24 8.53
N GLN A 80 -6.58 10.96 7.24
CA GLN A 80 -5.37 10.33 6.75
C GLN A 80 -4.15 11.25 6.88
N ALA A 81 -4.29 12.55 6.59
CA ALA A 81 -3.22 13.53 6.80
C ALA A 81 -2.81 13.57 8.28
N GLN A 82 -3.77 13.60 9.21
CA GLN A 82 -3.48 13.57 10.64
C GLN A 82 -2.76 12.27 11.06
N ARG A 83 -3.21 11.12 10.56
CA ARG A 83 -2.55 9.82 10.83
C ARG A 83 -1.09 9.79 10.37
N TRP A 84 -0.77 10.34 9.21
CA TRP A 84 0.61 10.37 8.73
C TRP A 84 1.45 11.44 9.43
N ARG A 85 0.84 12.51 9.95
CA ARG A 85 1.52 13.49 10.80
C ARG A 85 1.93 12.90 12.15
N ASP A 86 1.10 12.04 12.74
CA ASP A 86 1.29 11.55 14.13
C ASP A 86 2.09 10.23 14.25
N ARG A 87 2.42 9.56 13.14
CA ARG A 87 3.20 8.31 13.11
C ARG A 87 4.70 8.51 12.86
#